data_AF-A0AA38W056-F1
#
_entry.id   AF-A0AA38W056-F1
#
_cell.length_a   1.000
_cell.length_b   1.000
_cell.length_c   1.000
_cell.angle_alpha   90.00
_cell.angle_beta   90.00
_cell.angle_gamma   90.00
#
_symmetry.space_group_name_H-M   'P 1'
#
loop_
_entity.id
_entity.type
_entity.pdbx_description
1 polymer ?
#
loop_
_entity_poly.entity_id
_entity_poly.type
_entity_poly.pdbx_seq_one_letter_code
_entity_poly.pdbx_strand_id
1 'polypeptide(L)'
;MATEHRETVQRRYYAVTGEMADEAMVENLISTGESERFLEKAIQQQGRGQERHNAVTVIEGNLKELHEVFMDMAVLVESQGEQLDDIESHVKRASSFVRGGTEELQVARNTQKNTRKWTYFGVLLLLIIIAIIVLSIRPWK
;
A
#
# COMPACT_ATOMS: atom_id res chain seq x y z
N MET A 1 45.79 -30.50 -48.59
CA MET A 1 46.44 -29.66 -47.56
C MET A 1 45.92 -28.23 -47.58
N ALA A 2 46.15 -27.40 -48.61
CA ALA A 2 45.69 -26.00 -48.62
C ALA A 2 44.16 -25.83 -48.68
N THR A 3 43.47 -26.71 -49.40
CA THR A 3 42.00 -26.67 -49.59
C THR A 3 41.21 -27.00 -48.32
N GLU A 4 41.64 -27.99 -47.54
CA GLU A 4 41.00 -28.36 -46.26
C GLU A 4 41.13 -27.26 -45.19
N HIS A 5 42.28 -26.60 -45.15
CA HIS A 5 42.49 -25.50 -44.21
C HIS A 5 41.58 -24.31 -44.52
N ARG A 6 41.38 -24.04 -45.81
CA ARG A 6 40.46 -22.99 -46.29
C ARG A 6 39.02 -23.27 -45.91
N GLU A 7 38.55 -24.50 -46.13
CA GLU A 7 37.19 -24.90 -45.77
C GLU A 7 36.95 -24.79 -44.25
N THR A 8 37.97 -25.13 -43.45
CA THR A 8 37.90 -25.03 -41.99
C THR A 8 37.74 -23.58 -41.52
N VAL A 9 38.51 -22.64 -42.09
CA VAL A 9 38.41 -21.20 -41.76
C VAL A 9 37.06 -20.63 -42.20
N GLN A 10 36.57 -21.04 -43.37
CA GLN A 10 35.27 -20.59 -43.89
C GLN A 10 34.10 -21.07 -43.04
N ARG A 11 34.10 -22.33 -42.58
CA ARG A 11 33.09 -22.85 -41.64
C ARG A 11 33.12 -22.12 -40.30
N ARG A 12 34.32 -21.84 -39.79
CA ARG A 12 34.52 -21.10 -38.53
C ARG A 12 33.99 -19.68 -38.61
N TYR A 13 34.26 -18.99 -39.72
CA TYR A 13 33.73 -17.66 -39.97
C TYR A 13 32.20 -17.68 -40.04
N TYR A 14 31.63 -18.59 -40.82
CA TYR A 14 30.17 -18.74 -40.95
C TYR A 14 29.48 -19.06 -39.62
N ALA A 15 30.08 -19.92 -38.79
CA ALA A 15 29.53 -20.24 -37.47
C ALA A 15 29.47 -19.03 -36.53
N VAL A 16 30.32 -18.03 -36.75
CA VAL A 16 30.42 -16.81 -35.93
C VAL A 16 29.58 -15.67 -36.48
N THR A 17 29.62 -15.44 -37.79
CA THR A 17 28.97 -14.29 -38.44
C THR A 17 27.61 -14.61 -39.02
N GLY A 18 27.31 -15.88 -39.29
CA GLY A 18 26.13 -16.32 -40.04
C GLY A 18 26.21 -16.05 -41.55
N GLU A 19 27.33 -15.49 -42.04
CA GLU A 19 27.52 -15.08 -43.44
C GLU A 19 28.68 -15.84 -44.08
N MET A 20 28.57 -16.11 -45.39
CA MET A 20 29.64 -16.74 -46.17
C MET A 20 30.79 -15.75 -46.34
N ALA A 21 32.00 -16.11 -45.89
CA ALA A 21 33.17 -15.29 -46.07
C ALA A 21 33.55 -15.19 -47.56
N ASP A 22 33.80 -13.98 -48.04
CA ASP A 22 34.38 -13.75 -49.36
C ASP A 22 35.77 -14.37 -49.47
N GLU A 23 36.12 -14.82 -50.67
CA GLU A 23 37.35 -15.57 -50.96
C GLU A 23 38.61 -14.78 -50.55
N ALA A 24 38.61 -13.46 -50.78
CA ALA A 24 39.68 -12.56 -50.37
C ALA A 24 39.81 -12.39 -48.84
N MET A 25 38.68 -12.46 -48.12
CA MET A 25 38.66 -12.37 -46.66
C MET A 25 39.21 -13.66 -46.02
N VAL A 26 38.84 -14.82 -46.57
CA VAL A 26 39.35 -16.12 -46.13
C VAL A 26 40.86 -16.21 -46.35
N GLU A 27 41.34 -15.76 -47.49
CA GLU A 27 42.77 -15.74 -47.79
C GLU A 27 43.55 -14.78 -46.90
N ASN A 28 42.98 -13.60 -46.60
CA ASN A 28 43.56 -12.68 -45.62
C ASN A 28 43.68 -13.33 -44.22
N LEU A 29 42.62 -13.97 -43.74
CA LEU A 29 42.58 -14.64 -42.43
C LEU A 29 43.55 -15.83 -42.32
N ILE A 30 43.79 -16.53 -43.42
CA ILE A 30 44.77 -17.62 -43.50
C ILE A 30 46.19 -17.07 -43.56
N SER A 31 46.45 -16.06 -44.39
CA SER A 31 47.78 -15.47 -44.59
C SER A 31 48.29 -14.70 -43.37
N THR A 32 47.40 -14.05 -42.63
CA THR A 32 47.73 -13.29 -41.42
C THR A 32 47.75 -14.17 -40.15
N GLY A 33 47.23 -15.39 -40.23
CA GLY A 33 47.08 -16.27 -39.07
C GLY A 33 46.07 -15.78 -38.02
N GLU A 34 45.27 -14.74 -38.32
CA GLU A 34 44.34 -14.14 -37.35
C GLU A 34 43.01 -14.88 -37.22
N SER A 35 42.80 -15.95 -38.00
CA SER A 35 41.56 -16.76 -37.94
C SER A 35 41.21 -17.26 -36.54
N GLU A 36 42.19 -17.64 -35.71
CA GLU A 36 41.96 -18.08 -34.34
C GLU A 36 41.56 -16.92 -33.42
N ARG A 37 42.23 -15.76 -33.55
CA ARG A 37 41.94 -14.55 -32.76
C ARG A 37 40.57 -13.97 -33.09
N PHE A 38 40.14 -14.08 -34.34
CA PHE A 38 38.80 -13.70 -34.77
C PHE A 38 37.72 -14.54 -34.07
N LEU A 39 37.89 -15.87 -34.06
CA LEU A 39 36.96 -16.78 -33.40
C LEU A 39 36.90 -16.53 -31.89
N GLU A 40 38.06 -16.34 -31.25
CA GLU A 40 38.16 -16.09 -29.81
C GLU A 40 37.48 -14.77 -29.43
N LYS A 41 37.71 -13.69 -30.19
CA LYS A 41 37.02 -12.41 -29.99
C LYS A 41 35.50 -12.52 -30.16
N ALA A 42 35.05 -13.29 -31.15
CA ALA A 42 33.63 -13.50 -31.38
C ALA A 42 32.94 -14.27 -30.24
N ILE A 43 33.55 -15.36 -29.77
CA ILE A 43 33.05 -16.12 -28.62
C ILE A 43 32.96 -15.23 -27.38
N GLN A 44 33.98 -14.38 -27.15
CA GLN A 44 33.99 -13.46 -26.02
C GLN A 44 32.91 -12.38 -26.15
N GLN A 45 32.68 -11.81 -27.34
CA GLN A 45 31.64 -10.82 -27.57
C GLN A 45 30.24 -11.43 -27.45
N GLN A 46 30.03 -12.62 -27.99
CA GLN A 46 28.77 -13.35 -27.90
C GLN A 46 28.44 -13.72 -26.45
N GLY A 47 29.42 -14.19 -25.68
CA GLY A 47 29.25 -14.47 -24.24
C GLY A 47 28.84 -13.22 -23.45
N ARG A 48 29.46 -12.07 -23.72
CA ARG A 48 29.11 -10.79 -23.07
C ARG A 48 27.72 -10.28 -23.46
N GLY A 49 27.31 -10.49 -24.72
CA GLY A 49 25.97 -10.18 -25.19
C GLY A 49 24.91 -11.05 -24.50
N GLN A 50 25.19 -12.35 -24.37
CA GLN A 50 24.33 -13.33 -23.70
C GLN A 50 24.17 -13.01 -22.21
N GLU A 51 25.26 -12.66 -21.52
CA GLU A 51 25.23 -12.25 -20.11
C GLU A 51 24.38 -10.99 -19.89
N ARG A 52 24.54 -9.99 -20.77
CA ARG A 52 23.70 -8.79 -20.73
C ARG A 52 22.24 -9.09 -21.01
N HIS A 53 21.95 -9.94 -21.99
CA HIS A 53 20.59 -10.34 -22.33
C HIS A 53 19.94 -11.07 -21.15
N ASN A 54 20.63 -12.03 -20.54
CA ASN A 54 20.17 -12.72 -19.32
C ASN A 54 19.93 -11.74 -18.18
N ALA A 55 20.82 -10.77 -17.97
CA ALA A 55 20.64 -9.74 -16.94
C ALA A 55 19.38 -8.88 -17.20
N VAL A 56 19.11 -8.51 -18.46
CA VAL A 56 17.90 -7.78 -18.83
C VAL A 56 16.64 -8.63 -18.64
N THR A 57 16.67 -9.91 -19.01
CA THR A 57 15.55 -10.84 -18.79
C THR A 57 15.22 -11.00 -17.30
N VAL A 58 16.24 -11.05 -16.44
CA VAL A 58 16.04 -11.08 -14.98
C VAL A 58 15.42 -9.76 -14.49
N ILE A 59 15.87 -8.61 -14.99
CA ILE A 59 15.29 -7.31 -14.64
C ILE A 59 13.82 -7.22 -15.10
N GLU A 60 13.49 -7.73 -16.28
CA GLU A 60 12.13 -7.76 -16.80
C GLU A 60 11.22 -8.63 -15.91
N GLY A 61 11.70 -9.79 -15.47
CA GLY A 61 11.00 -10.65 -14.52
C GLY A 61 10.72 -9.94 -13.20
N ASN A 62 11.74 -9.31 -12.61
CA ASN A 62 11.62 -8.56 -11.37
C ASN A 62 10.66 -7.36 -11.50
N LEU A 63 10.64 -6.69 -12.66
CA LEU A 63 9.73 -5.57 -12.92
C LEU A 63 8.28 -6.04 -13.04
N LYS A 64 8.04 -7.20 -13.65
CA LYS A 64 6.70 -7.83 -13.71
C LYS A 64 6.19 -8.19 -12.31
N GLU A 65 7.04 -8.79 -11.48
CA GLU A 65 6.69 -9.12 -10.09
C GLU A 65 6.40 -7.86 -9.26
N LEU A 66 7.20 -6.81 -9.43
CA LEU A 66 6.95 -5.52 -8.77
C LEU A 66 5.62 -4.90 -9.24
N HIS A 67 5.30 -5.00 -10.53
CA HIS A 67 4.04 -4.50 -11.06
C HIS A 67 2.83 -5.26 -10.48
N GLU A 68 2.94 -6.57 -10.34
CA GLU A 68 1.91 -7.41 -9.71
C GLU A 68 1.69 -7.00 -8.24
N VAL A 69 2.76 -6.81 -7.46
CA VAL A 69 2.67 -6.29 -6.09
C VAL A 69 2.02 -4.91 -6.03
N PHE A 70 2.31 -4.03 -7.01
CA PHE A 70 1.71 -2.70 -7.07
C PHE A 70 0.21 -2.75 -7.38
N MET A 71 -0.23 -3.68 -8.24
CA MET A 71 -1.65 -3.91 -8.53
C MET A 71 -2.39 -4.52 -7.34
N ASP A 72 -1.79 -5.50 -6.65
CA ASP A 72 -2.35 -6.07 -5.43
C ASP A 72 -2.47 -5.01 -4.32
N MET A 73 -1.49 -4.11 -4.20
CA MET A 73 -1.56 -2.99 -3.28
C MET A 73 -2.69 -2.02 -3.62
N ALA A 74 -2.93 -1.74 -4.90
CA ALA A 74 -4.05 -0.88 -5.33
C ALA A 74 -5.40 -1.50 -4.94
N VAL A 75 -5.58 -2.81 -5.14
CA VAL A 75 -6.79 -3.55 -4.74
C VAL A 75 -6.97 -3.56 -3.21
N LEU A 76 -5.89 -3.78 -2.46
CA LEU A 76 -5.94 -3.77 -0.99
C LEU A 76 -6.29 -2.38 -0.44
N VAL A 77 -5.78 -1.29 -1.04
CA VAL A 77 -6.11 0.09 -0.63
C VAL A 77 -7.56 0.42 -0.97
N GLU A 78 -8.05 0.02 -2.14
CA GLU A 78 -9.46 0.22 -2.53
C GLU A 78 -10.41 -0.53 -1.58
N SER A 79 -10.11 -1.80 -1.24
CA SER A 79 -10.95 -2.56 -0.29
C SER A 79 -10.88 -2.05 1.16
N GLN A 80 -9.74 -1.50 1.58
CA GLN A 80 -9.60 -0.84 2.89
C GLN A 80 -10.29 0.53 2.96
N GLY A 81 -10.71 1.11 1.83
CA GLY A 81 -11.43 2.38 1.78
C GLY A 81 -12.79 2.35 2.49
N GLU A 82 -13.49 1.21 2.43
CA GLU A 82 -14.83 1.05 3.04
C GLU A 82 -14.75 0.98 4.58
N GLN A 83 -13.75 0.27 5.14
CA GLN A 83 -13.55 0.20 6.60
C GLN A 83 -13.09 1.53 7.22
N LEU A 84 -12.41 2.39 6.46
CA LEU A 84 -12.00 3.72 6.95
C LEU A 84 -13.20 4.66 7.14
N ASP A 85 -14.21 4.58 6.28
CA ASP A 85 -15.46 5.35 6.43
C ASP A 85 -16.23 4.93 7.69
N ASP A 86 -16.20 3.64 8.03
CA ASP A 86 -16.78 3.13 9.27
C ASP A 86 -16.09 3.70 10.52
N ILE A 87 -14.76 3.76 10.56
CA ILE A 87 -14.02 4.34 11.70
C ILE A 87 -14.35 5.83 11.85
N GLU A 88 -14.34 6.60 10.76
CA GLU A 88 -14.70 8.01 10.79
C GLU A 88 -16.14 8.19 11.29
N SER A 89 -17.07 7.35 10.84
CA SER A 89 -18.46 7.39 11.27
C SER A 89 -18.63 7.03 12.75
N HIS A 90 -17.88 6.05 13.27
CA HIS A 90 -17.87 5.69 14.69
C HIS A 90 -17.31 6.82 15.56
N VAL A 91 -16.21 7.46 15.14
CA VAL A 91 -15.62 8.60 15.85
C VAL A 91 -16.56 9.81 15.85
N LYS A 92 -17.20 10.12 14.70
CA LYS A 92 -18.21 11.18 14.62
C LYS A 92 -19.40 10.91 15.52
N ARG A 93 -19.92 9.66 15.53
CA ARG A 93 -21.01 9.25 16.42
C ARG A 93 -20.62 9.41 17.89
N ALA A 94 -19.45 8.91 18.29
CA ALA A 94 -18.96 9.03 19.66
C ALA A 94 -18.81 10.50 20.09
N SER A 95 -18.20 11.33 19.24
CA SER A 95 -18.06 12.78 19.49
C SER A 95 -19.41 13.47 19.65
N SER A 96 -20.36 13.17 18.76
CA SER A 96 -21.72 13.72 18.84
C SER A 96 -22.45 13.30 20.12
N PHE A 97 -22.32 12.03 20.52
CA PHE A 97 -22.92 11.52 21.76
C PHE A 97 -22.35 12.23 23.00
N VAL A 98 -21.03 12.40 23.07
CA VAL A 98 -20.37 13.08 24.19
C VAL A 98 -20.80 14.54 24.25
N ARG A 99 -20.87 15.22 23.10
CA ARG A 99 -21.32 16.62 23.03
C ARG A 99 -22.77 16.77 23.47
N GLY A 100 -23.69 15.97 22.92
CA GLY A 100 -25.10 15.99 23.31
C GLY A 100 -25.30 15.66 24.79
N GLY A 101 -24.60 14.63 25.31
CA GLY A 101 -24.64 14.31 26.73
C GLY A 101 -24.13 15.45 27.63
N THR A 102 -23.12 16.20 27.17
CA THR A 102 -22.59 17.35 27.92
C THR A 102 -23.60 18.50 27.96
N GLU A 103 -24.29 18.77 26.84
CA GLU A 103 -25.37 19.77 26.78
C GLU A 103 -26.53 19.41 27.70
N GLU A 104 -26.99 18.15 27.68
CA GLU A 104 -28.04 17.66 28.56
C GLU A 104 -27.67 17.79 30.06
N LEU A 105 -26.42 17.45 30.42
CA LEU A 105 -25.92 17.64 31.78
C LEU A 105 -25.88 19.13 32.18
N GLN A 106 -25.56 20.02 31.25
CA GLN A 106 -25.57 21.47 31.51
C GLN A 106 -26.99 21.99 31.73
N VAL A 107 -27.96 21.55 30.91
CA VAL A 107 -29.38 21.88 31.07
C VAL A 107 -29.91 21.33 32.38
N ALA A 108 -29.67 20.06 32.69
CA ALA A 108 -30.08 19.43 33.94
C ALA A 108 -29.52 20.17 35.16
N ARG A 109 -28.24 20.57 35.12
CA ARG A 109 -27.62 21.36 36.19
C ARG A 109 -28.26 22.74 36.34
N ASN A 110 -28.62 23.40 35.23
CA ASN A 110 -29.28 24.70 35.28
C ASN A 110 -30.71 24.60 35.84
N THR A 111 -31.47 23.62 35.37
CA THR A 111 -32.82 23.31 35.86
C THR A 111 -32.79 22.96 37.35
N GLN A 112 -31.87 22.10 37.79
CA GLN A 112 -31.73 21.75 39.20
C GLN A 112 -31.42 22.98 40.07
N LYS A 113 -30.57 23.89 39.60
CA LYS A 113 -30.27 25.14 40.32
C LYS A 113 -31.50 26.04 40.47
N ASN A 114 -32.29 26.17 39.41
CA ASN A 114 -33.48 27.04 39.42
C ASN A 114 -34.61 26.47 40.29
N THR A 115 -34.83 25.15 40.22
CA THR A 115 -35.94 24.48 40.93
C THR A 115 -35.70 24.36 42.43
N ARG A 116 -34.45 24.32 42.91
CA ARG A 116 -34.11 24.19 44.34
C ARG A 116 -34.89 25.14 45.24
N LYS A 117 -34.98 26.43 44.88
CA LYS A 117 -35.69 27.43 45.70
C LYS A 117 -37.19 27.12 45.79
N TRP A 118 -37.81 26.81 44.65
CA TRP A 118 -39.22 26.43 44.58
C TRP A 118 -39.53 25.13 45.32
N THR A 119 -38.63 24.15 45.28
CA THR A 119 -38.76 22.91 46.07
C THR A 119 -38.79 23.20 47.57
N TYR A 120 -37.92 24.08 48.08
CA TYR A 120 -37.94 24.46 49.50
C TYR A 120 -39.25 25.15 49.90
N PHE A 121 -39.75 26.07 49.07
CA PHE A 121 -41.04 26.72 49.33
C PHE A 121 -42.20 25.71 49.33
N GLY A 122 -42.22 24.77 48.38
CA GLY A 122 -43.23 23.71 48.32
C GLY A 122 -43.21 22.81 49.55
N VAL A 123 -42.01 22.36 49.99
CA VAL A 123 -41.85 21.55 51.20
C VAL A 123 -42.28 22.31 52.45
N LEU A 124 -41.90 23.59 52.58
CA LEU A 124 -42.30 24.44 53.71
C LEU A 124 -43.83 24.59 53.79
N LEU A 125 -44.48 24.87 52.66
CA LEU A 125 -45.93 25.01 52.58
C LEU A 125 -46.62 23.69 52.99
N LEU A 126 -46.12 22.56 52.51
CA LEU A 126 -46.63 21.23 52.86
C LEU A 126 -46.53 20.98 54.39
N LEU A 127 -45.41 21.33 55.03
CA LEU A 127 -45.25 21.21 56.47
C LEU A 127 -46.24 22.09 57.25
N ILE A 128 -46.50 23.31 56.78
CA ILE A 128 -47.49 24.21 57.40
C ILE A 128 -48.89 23.60 57.34
N ILE A 129 -49.29 23.03 56.19
CA ILE A 129 -50.58 22.34 56.04
C ILE A 129 -50.69 21.18 57.04
N ILE A 130 -49.65 20.35 57.16
CA ILE A 130 -49.63 19.24 58.13
C ILE A 130 -49.78 19.76 59.56
N ALA A 131 -49.05 20.83 59.92
CA ALA A 131 -49.13 21.41 61.26
C ALA A 131 -50.55 21.92 61.58
N ILE A 132 -51.24 22.56 60.62
CA ILE A 132 -52.62 23.02 60.78
C ILE A 132 -53.55 21.82 61.01
N ILE A 133 -53.43 20.76 60.20
CA ILE A 133 -54.25 19.55 60.34
C ILE A 133 -54.04 18.91 61.72
N VAL A 134 -52.79 18.77 62.16
CA VAL A 134 -52.47 18.21 63.48
C VAL A 134 -53.05 19.08 64.60
N LEU A 135 -52.89 20.40 64.53
CA LEU A 135 -53.46 21.35 65.50
C LEU A 135 -54.99 21.37 65.50
N SER A 136 -55.63 21.05 64.37
CA SER A 136 -57.09 20.97 64.24
C SER A 136 -57.68 19.64 64.76
N ILE A 137 -56.88 18.57 64.77
CA ILE A 137 -57.25 17.27 65.36
C ILE A 137 -56.92 17.20 66.86
N ARG A 138 -55.85 17.88 67.31
CA ARG A 138 -55.45 17.97 68.73
C ARG A 138 -56.12 19.03 69.63
N PRO A 139 -57.05 19.93 69.22
CA PRO A 139 -57.51 21.01 70.09
C PRO A 139 -58.54 20.55 71.14
N TRP A 140 -58.87 19.26 71.19
CA TRP A 140 -59.80 18.70 72.17
C TRP A 140 -59.21 17.43 72.83
N LYS A 141 -58.18 17.63 73.64
CA LYS A 141 -57.88 16.82 74.82
C LYS A 141 -57.34 17.73 75.93
#